data_AF-A0A395IWM6-F1
#
_entry.id   AF-A0A395IWM6-F1
#
_cell.length_a   1.000
_cell.length_b   1.000
_cell.length_c   1.000
_cell.angle_alpha   90.00
_cell.angle_beta   90.00
_cell.angle_gamma   90.00
#
_symmetry.space_group_name_H-M   'P 1'
#
loop_
_entity.id
_entity.type
_entity.pdbx_description
1 polymer ?
#
loop_
_entity_poly.entity_id
_entity_poly.type
_entity_poly.pdbx_seq_one_letter_code
_entity_poly.pdbx_strand_id
1 'polypeptide(L)'
;MFTNQAKRQKKVLAYSGEDFFKQPLQPGGSLHPLFNSIKLKISKFIQRDKMSHKTVISTLESTKKISLLALCHDVLVKPVSATVFGNVLYNVEPDLSDIFRKFDDNSWKMNYELPRLVAPGVYDAKDEIRSVIPRYLQLPGESRGDAAWIIHALKYELGVGSAGIGEEDIALFFFGPFWI
;
A
#
# COMPACT_ATOMS: atom_id res chain seq x y z
N MET A 1 5.42 20.82 -41.63
CA MET A 1 4.04 20.97 -41.14
C MET A 1 3.51 19.56 -40.85
N PHE A 2 3.72 19.05 -39.64
CA PHE A 2 3.27 17.71 -39.25
C PHE A 2 2.29 17.85 -38.08
N THR A 3 1.00 17.92 -38.41
CA THR A 3 -0.09 17.73 -37.47
C THR A 3 -0.23 16.25 -37.17
N ASN A 4 0.38 15.79 -36.08
CA ASN A 4 0.03 14.51 -35.45
C ASN A 4 -0.68 14.81 -34.14
N GLN A 5 -1.93 15.25 -34.26
CA GLN A 5 -2.88 15.23 -33.16
C GLN A 5 -3.38 13.79 -33.04
N ALA A 6 -2.55 12.91 -32.48
CA ALA A 6 -2.94 11.55 -32.16
C ALA A 6 -4.09 11.65 -31.14
N LYS A 7 -5.30 11.25 -31.57
CA LYS A 7 -6.46 11.06 -30.69
C LYS A 7 -6.01 10.19 -29.51
N ARG A 8 -5.87 10.79 -28.32
CA ARG A 8 -5.67 10.10 -27.05
C ARG A 8 -6.94 9.25 -26.82
N GLN A 9 -6.92 8.01 -27.28
CA GLN A 9 -7.99 7.04 -27.04
C GLN A 9 -8.13 6.91 -25.52
N LYS A 10 -9.31 7.21 -24.96
CA LYS A 10 -9.58 7.01 -23.53
C LYS A 10 -9.47 5.51 -23.25
N LYS A 11 -8.32 5.07 -22.73
CA LYS A 11 -8.17 3.72 -22.18
C LYS A 11 -9.12 3.58 -20.98
N VAL A 12 -9.69 2.38 -20.82
CA VAL A 12 -10.48 2.04 -19.62
C VAL A 12 -9.57 2.10 -18.40
N LEU A 13 -10.10 2.53 -17.25
CA LEU A 13 -9.35 2.75 -16.01
C LEU A 13 -8.42 1.59 -15.65
N ALA A 14 -8.85 0.35 -15.83
CA ALA A 14 -8.04 -0.83 -15.56
C ALA A 14 -6.74 -0.86 -16.38
N TYR A 15 -6.78 -0.58 -17.68
CA TYR A 15 -5.61 -0.57 -18.55
C TYR A 15 -4.71 0.63 -18.31
N SER A 16 -5.29 1.80 -18.06
CA SER A 16 -4.53 2.97 -17.64
C SER A 16 -3.80 2.70 -16.33
N GLY A 17 -4.50 2.07 -15.39
CA GLY A 17 -3.99 1.64 -14.12
C GLY A 17 -2.80 0.70 -14.21
N GLU A 18 -2.92 -0.34 -15.03
CA GLU A 18 -1.85 -1.30 -15.29
C GLU A 18 -0.59 -0.62 -15.84
N ASP A 19 -0.73 0.31 -16.79
CA ASP A 19 0.38 1.08 -17.32
C ASP A 19 1.07 1.91 -16.22
N PHE A 20 0.31 2.50 -15.30
CA PHE A 20 0.86 3.25 -14.16
C PHE A 20 1.60 2.36 -13.15
N PHE A 21 1.17 1.12 -12.94
CA PHE A 21 1.91 0.18 -12.09
C PHE A 21 3.16 -0.37 -12.77
N LYS A 22 3.14 -0.53 -14.10
CA LYS A 22 4.29 -0.99 -14.87
C LYS A 22 5.39 0.06 -14.99
N GLN A 23 5.03 1.34 -15.12
CA GLN A 23 6.00 2.40 -15.40
C GLN A 23 7.11 2.54 -14.34
N PRO A 24 6.82 2.46 -13.02
CA PRO A 24 7.85 2.44 -11.98
C PRO A 24 8.67 1.17 -11.96
N LEU A 25 8.17 0.07 -12.51
CA LEU A 25 8.82 -1.25 -12.55
C LEU A 25 9.73 -1.43 -13.77
N GLN A 26 9.69 -0.50 -14.72
CA GLN A 26 10.62 -0.51 -15.85
C GLN A 26 12.03 -0.11 -15.39
N PRO A 27 13.09 -0.75 -15.92
CA PRO A 27 14.47 -0.35 -15.62
C PRO A 27 14.68 1.13 -15.95
N GLY A 28 15.02 1.97 -14.97
CA GLY A 28 15.12 3.41 -15.17
C GLY A 28 14.96 4.27 -13.91
N GLY A 29 14.58 5.54 -14.12
CA GLY A 29 14.73 6.64 -13.16
C GLY A 29 13.88 6.57 -11.88
N SER A 30 12.80 5.79 -11.83
CA SER A 30 11.90 5.69 -10.67
C SER A 30 12.04 4.37 -9.88
N LEU A 31 12.54 3.30 -10.52
CA LEU A 31 12.75 1.99 -9.91
C LEU A 31 13.89 2.00 -8.90
N HIS A 32 15.04 2.57 -9.27
CA HIS A 32 16.23 2.59 -8.41
C HIS A 32 16.03 3.38 -7.11
N PRO A 33 15.44 4.60 -7.13
CA PRO A 33 15.11 5.31 -5.89
C PRO A 33 14.16 4.53 -4.99
N LEU A 34 13.13 3.89 -5.56
CA LEU A 34 12.19 3.06 -4.81
C LEU A 34 12.89 1.88 -4.13
N PHE A 35 13.66 1.09 -4.88
CA PHE A 35 14.41 -0.05 -4.35
C PHE A 35 15.44 0.36 -3.30
N ASN A 36 16.17 1.45 -3.52
CA ASN A 36 17.15 1.95 -2.56
C ASN A 36 16.46 2.39 -1.26
N SER A 37 15.30 3.04 -1.34
CA SER A 37 14.52 3.43 -0.16
C SER A 37 14.01 2.20 0.60
N ILE A 38 13.45 1.20 -0.09
CA ILE A 38 13.03 -0.08 0.51
C ILE A 38 14.22 -0.74 1.21
N LYS A 39 15.36 -0.89 0.52
CA LYS A 39 16.57 -1.50 1.08
C LYS A 39 17.04 -0.76 2.34
N LEU A 40 17.08 0.57 2.31
CA LEU A 40 17.47 1.39 3.46
C LEU A 40 16.50 1.21 4.65
N LYS A 41 15.18 1.22 4.41
CA LYS A 41 14.18 1.03 5.47
C LYS A 41 14.23 -0.38 6.05
N ILE A 42 14.39 -1.40 5.22
CA ILE A 42 14.57 -2.80 5.65
C ILE A 42 15.85 -2.94 6.48
N SER A 43 16.99 -2.44 5.99
CA SER A 43 18.26 -2.51 6.71
C SER A 43 18.17 -1.80 8.08
N LYS A 44 17.53 -0.64 8.16
CA LYS A 44 17.28 0.06 9.44
C LYS A 44 16.41 -0.75 10.39
N PHE A 45 15.44 -1.51 9.88
CA PHE A 45 14.58 -2.36 10.69
C PHE A 45 15.32 -3.59 11.22
N ILE A 46 16.20 -4.19 10.41
CA ILE A 46 16.95 -5.41 10.73
C ILE A 46 18.12 -5.14 11.71
N GLN A 47 18.68 -3.93 11.75
CA GLN A 47 19.88 -3.55 12.53
C GLN A 47 19.76 -3.58 14.08
N ARG A 48 18.76 -4.30 14.64
CA ARG A 48 18.55 -4.63 16.07
C ARG A 48 18.01 -3.51 16.98
N ASP A 49 17.38 -3.97 18.07
CA ASP A 49 16.60 -3.32 19.14
C ASP A 49 15.23 -2.71 18.83
N LYS A 50 14.78 -2.70 17.57
CA LYS A 50 13.41 -2.27 17.21
C LYS A 50 12.47 -3.39 16.78
N MET A 51 12.84 -4.65 17.00
CA MET A 51 11.91 -5.76 16.77
C MET A 51 10.70 -5.58 17.69
N SER A 52 9.52 -5.48 17.09
CA SER A 52 8.27 -5.23 17.79
C SER A 52 8.04 -6.30 18.86
N HIS A 53 7.50 -5.90 20.01
CA HIS A 53 7.03 -6.84 21.04
C HIS A 53 6.03 -7.85 20.47
N LYS A 54 5.31 -7.47 19.40
CA LYS A 54 4.33 -8.34 18.70
C LYS A 54 5.01 -9.51 17.95
N THR A 55 6.30 -9.42 17.66
CA THR A 55 7.07 -10.47 16.98
C THR A 55 7.62 -11.51 17.95
N VAL A 56 7.76 -11.17 19.24
CA VAL A 56 8.35 -12.03 20.27
C VAL A 56 7.28 -12.97 20.85
N ILE A 57 7.51 -14.27 20.71
CA ILE A 57 6.64 -15.32 21.27
C ILE A 57 7.04 -15.60 22.72
N SER A 58 8.34 -15.68 23.01
CA SER A 58 8.86 -15.85 24.36
C SER A 58 10.31 -15.38 24.45
N THR A 59 10.74 -15.01 25.65
CA THR A 59 12.14 -14.66 25.94
C THR A 59 12.67 -15.66 26.96
N LEU A 60 13.81 -16.29 26.66
CA LEU A 60 14.51 -17.20 27.55
C LEU A 60 15.94 -16.69 27.71
N GLU A 61 16.26 -16.14 28.89
CA GLU A 61 17.57 -15.54 29.21
C GLU A 61 18.02 -14.50 28.14
N SER A 62 19.02 -14.86 27.32
CA SER A 62 19.60 -14.05 26.26
C SER A 62 19.02 -14.33 24.85
N THR A 63 18.10 -15.29 24.73
CA THR A 63 17.52 -15.73 23.47
C THR A 63 16.04 -15.35 23.37
N LYS A 64 15.64 -14.74 22.25
CA LYS A 64 14.24 -14.41 21.95
C LYS A 64 13.70 -15.40 20.91
N LYS A 65 12.61 -16.10 21.25
CA LYS A 65 11.82 -16.88 20.28
C LYS A 65 10.86 -15.91 19.60
N ILE A 66 10.91 -15.87 18.28
CA ILE A 66 10.10 -14.94 17.48
C ILE A 66 9.25 -15.68 16.45
N SER A 67 8.12 -15.10 16.06
CA SER A 67 7.35 -15.56 14.90
C SER A 67 8.02 -15.05 13.64
N LEU A 68 8.53 -15.96 12.81
CA LEU A 68 9.13 -15.59 11.52
C LEU A 68 8.10 -14.91 10.61
N LEU A 69 6.85 -15.38 10.62
CA LEU A 69 5.77 -14.77 9.85
C LEU A 69 5.52 -13.32 10.29
N ALA A 70 5.42 -13.07 11.59
CA ALA A 70 5.23 -11.71 12.12
C ALA A 70 6.46 -10.83 11.83
N LEU A 71 7.67 -11.39 11.87
CA LEU A 71 8.90 -10.68 11.54
C LEU A 71 8.89 -10.27 10.07
N CYS A 72 8.61 -11.19 9.16
CA CYS A 72 8.54 -10.91 7.73
C CYS A 72 7.50 -9.83 7.44
N HIS A 73 6.35 -9.89 8.10
CA HIS A 73 5.32 -8.86 7.96
C HIS A 73 5.83 -7.48 8.40
N ASP A 74 6.44 -7.38 9.58
CA ASP A 74 6.96 -6.12 10.11
C ASP A 74 8.15 -5.56 9.30
N VAL A 75 8.99 -6.45 8.75
CA VAL A 75 10.20 -6.08 7.97
C VAL A 75 9.85 -5.74 6.53
N LEU A 76 8.85 -6.37 5.94
CA LEU A 76 8.53 -6.22 4.52
C LEU A 76 7.35 -5.28 4.31
N VAL A 77 6.20 -5.58 4.93
CA VAL A 77 4.95 -4.86 4.64
C VAL A 77 5.06 -3.40 5.11
N LYS A 78 5.42 -3.18 6.37
CA LYS A 78 5.46 -1.82 6.92
C LYS A 78 6.47 -0.90 6.19
N PRO A 79 7.74 -1.30 5.97
CA PRO A 79 8.72 -0.53 5.22
C PRO A 79 8.35 -0.30 3.76
N VAL A 80 7.80 -1.30 3.07
CA VAL A 80 7.38 -1.16 1.66
C VAL A 80 6.21 -0.19 1.57
N SER A 81 5.16 -0.36 2.38
CA SER A 81 4.02 0.57 2.40
C SER A 81 4.45 2.00 2.75
N ALA A 82 5.33 2.19 3.73
CA ALA A 82 5.86 3.52 4.08
C ALA A 82 6.77 4.11 2.99
N THR A 83 7.27 3.30 2.06
CA THR A 83 8.05 3.78 0.91
C THR A 83 7.15 4.15 -0.26
N VAL A 84 6.08 3.36 -0.47
CA VAL A 84 5.11 3.61 -1.53
C VAL A 84 4.23 4.81 -1.20
N PHE A 85 3.63 4.83 0.00
CA PHE A 85 2.65 5.84 0.42
C PHE A 85 3.25 6.96 1.30
N GLY A 86 4.55 6.92 1.55
CA GLY A 86 5.19 7.83 2.50
C GLY A 86 4.87 7.48 3.96
N ASN A 87 5.61 8.08 4.89
CA ASN A 87 5.42 7.79 6.32
C ASN A 87 4.09 8.35 6.85
N VAL A 88 3.52 9.37 6.19
CA VAL A 88 2.26 10.01 6.61
C VAL A 88 1.07 9.06 6.62
N LEU A 89 1.10 7.97 5.83
CA LEU A 89 0.08 6.92 5.88
C LEU A 89 -0.09 6.34 7.29
N TYR A 90 1.02 6.14 8.00
CA TYR A 90 1.01 5.62 9.37
C TYR A 90 0.70 6.68 10.44
N ASN A 91 0.66 7.97 10.06
CA ASN A 91 0.08 9.00 10.92
C ASN A 91 -1.46 9.01 10.81
N VAL A 92 -2.00 8.64 9.64
CA VAL A 92 -3.45 8.50 9.43
C VAL A 92 -3.98 7.25 10.13
N GLU A 93 -3.24 6.15 10.05
CA GLU A 93 -3.58 4.89 10.71
C GLU A 93 -2.31 4.15 11.19
N PRO A 94 -1.93 4.30 12.47
CA PRO A 94 -0.74 3.67 13.03
C PRO A 94 -0.76 2.14 12.99
N ASP A 95 -1.95 1.54 13.09
CA ASP A 95 -2.14 0.09 13.14
C ASP A 95 -2.48 -0.53 11.78
N LEU A 96 -2.34 0.24 10.68
CA LEU A 96 -2.74 -0.19 9.32
C LEU A 96 -2.12 -1.53 8.91
N SER A 97 -0.86 -1.76 9.27
CA SER A 97 -0.19 -3.03 8.99
C SER A 97 -0.88 -4.20 9.70
N ASP A 98 -1.29 -4.02 10.95
CA ASP A 98 -1.99 -5.07 11.71
C ASP A 98 -3.41 -5.31 11.21
N ILE A 99 -4.11 -4.24 10.81
CA ILE A 99 -5.43 -4.33 10.18
C ILE A 99 -5.31 -5.10 8.87
N PHE A 100 -4.32 -4.76 8.04
CA PHE A 100 -4.04 -5.46 6.79
C PHE A 100 -3.71 -6.94 7.01
N ARG A 101 -2.88 -7.27 8.00
CA ARG A 101 -2.59 -8.66 8.35
C ARG A 101 -3.84 -9.45 8.73
N LYS A 102 -4.69 -8.90 9.60
CA LYS A 102 -5.96 -9.55 9.98
C LYS A 102 -6.84 -9.80 8.75
N PHE A 103 -6.86 -8.83 7.85
CA PHE A 103 -7.56 -8.96 6.60
C PHE A 103 -6.96 -10.09 5.73
N ASP A 104 -5.66 -10.05 5.45
CA ASP A 104 -4.93 -11.01 4.62
C ASP A 104 -5.10 -12.46 5.13
N ASP A 105 -4.90 -12.69 6.43
CA ASP A 105 -5.05 -13.99 7.10
C ASP A 105 -6.47 -14.59 6.96
N ASN A 106 -7.48 -13.75 6.72
CA ASN A 106 -8.89 -14.14 6.68
C ASN A 106 -9.57 -13.89 5.33
N SER A 107 -8.85 -13.30 4.36
CA SER A 107 -9.36 -12.89 3.05
C SER A 107 -10.00 -14.04 2.28
N TRP A 108 -9.45 -15.25 2.44
CA TRP A 108 -9.98 -16.49 1.87
C TRP A 108 -11.46 -16.72 2.20
N LYS A 109 -11.95 -16.28 3.37
CA LYS A 109 -13.36 -16.41 3.77
C LYS A 109 -14.31 -15.69 2.82
N MET A 110 -13.86 -14.59 2.22
CA MET A 110 -14.65 -13.84 1.24
C MET A 110 -14.69 -14.54 -0.13
N ASN A 111 -13.64 -15.28 -0.50
CA ASN A 111 -13.63 -16.07 -1.75
C ASN A 111 -14.64 -17.22 -1.71
N TYR A 112 -14.97 -17.71 -0.51
CA TYR A 112 -16.05 -18.69 -0.28
C TYR A 112 -17.39 -18.03 0.06
N GLU A 113 -17.53 -16.72 -0.17
CA GLU A 113 -18.76 -15.96 0.05
C GLU A 113 -19.34 -16.10 1.47
N LEU A 114 -18.48 -16.35 2.47
CA LEU A 114 -18.93 -16.50 3.85
C LEU A 114 -19.51 -15.17 4.35
N PRO A 115 -20.79 -15.12 4.78
CA PRO A 115 -21.43 -13.85 5.11
C PRO A 115 -20.81 -13.21 6.36
N ARG A 116 -20.98 -11.89 6.50
CA ARG A 116 -20.46 -11.12 7.66
C ARG A 116 -20.83 -11.75 9.01
N LEU A 117 -22.02 -12.34 9.12
CA LEU A 117 -22.47 -12.97 10.37
C LEU A 117 -21.52 -14.07 10.88
N VAL A 118 -20.88 -14.83 9.99
CA VAL A 118 -19.98 -15.95 10.36
C VAL A 118 -18.50 -15.61 10.22
N ALA A 119 -18.19 -14.49 9.56
CA ALA A 119 -16.82 -14.03 9.35
C ALA A 119 -16.64 -12.53 9.62
N PRO A 120 -17.14 -11.95 10.73
CA PRO A 120 -17.20 -10.49 10.91
C PRO A 120 -15.82 -9.84 10.77
N GLY A 121 -14.78 -10.46 11.34
CA GLY A 121 -13.43 -9.90 11.35
C GLY A 121 -12.81 -9.59 9.98
N VAL A 122 -13.10 -10.37 8.93
CA VAL A 122 -12.55 -10.06 7.58
C VAL A 122 -13.25 -8.84 6.98
N TYR A 123 -14.55 -8.70 7.25
CA TYR A 123 -15.32 -7.56 6.77
C TYR A 123 -15.00 -6.29 7.56
N ASP A 124 -14.85 -6.38 8.87
CA ASP A 124 -14.48 -5.25 9.72
C ASP A 124 -13.09 -4.74 9.33
N ALA A 125 -12.10 -5.63 9.16
CA ALA A 125 -10.77 -5.26 8.70
C ALA A 125 -10.78 -4.63 7.29
N LYS A 126 -11.61 -5.15 6.37
CA LYS A 126 -11.81 -4.56 5.04
C LYS A 126 -12.39 -3.14 5.14
N ASP A 127 -13.39 -2.94 5.98
CA ASP A 127 -14.04 -1.63 6.15
C ASP A 127 -13.09 -0.61 6.78
N GLU A 128 -12.31 -1.04 7.78
CA GLU A 128 -11.25 -0.22 8.38
C GLU A 128 -10.24 0.22 7.31
N ILE A 129 -9.69 -0.71 6.52
CA ILE A 129 -8.79 -0.41 5.41
C ILE A 129 -9.41 0.60 4.43
N ARG A 130 -10.68 0.37 4.04
CA ARG A 130 -11.41 1.26 3.12
C ARG A 130 -11.61 2.66 3.69
N SER A 131 -11.66 2.82 5.01
CA SER A 131 -11.78 4.12 5.66
C SER A 131 -10.47 4.93 5.69
N VAL A 132 -9.30 4.26 5.64
CA VAL A 132 -7.99 4.90 5.82
C VAL A 132 -7.56 5.67 4.57
N ILE A 133 -7.81 5.10 3.40
CA ILE A 133 -7.27 5.64 2.15
C ILE A 133 -7.94 6.92 1.68
N PRO A 134 -9.28 7.08 1.76
CA PRO A 134 -9.90 8.38 1.51
C PRO A 134 -9.31 9.46 2.42
N ARG A 135 -9.11 9.18 3.72
CA ARG A 135 -8.48 10.12 4.67
C ARG A 135 -7.05 10.47 4.24
N TYR A 136 -6.27 9.48 3.82
CA TYR A 136 -4.91 9.70 3.29
C TYR A 136 -4.92 10.50 1.97
N LEU A 137 -5.90 10.27 1.10
CA LEU A 137 -6.02 10.97 -0.19
C LEU A 137 -6.43 12.44 -0.02
N GLN A 138 -7.24 12.75 1.00
CA GLN A 138 -7.66 14.10 1.38
C GLN A 138 -6.53 14.96 1.96
N LEU A 139 -5.42 14.37 2.41
CA LEU A 139 -4.27 15.13 2.88
C LEU A 139 -3.73 16.06 1.76
N PRO A 140 -3.15 17.21 2.12
CA PRO A 140 -2.42 18.07 1.17
C PRO A 140 -1.33 17.28 0.43
N GLY A 141 -1.04 17.67 -0.81
CA GLY A 141 0.00 17.03 -1.63
C GLY A 141 1.37 17.06 -0.96
N GLU A 142 1.67 18.18 -0.28
CA GLU A 142 2.90 18.50 0.42
C GLU A 142 3.15 17.53 1.59
N SER A 143 2.09 17.07 2.27
CA SER A 143 2.19 16.11 3.37
C SER A 143 2.63 14.72 2.93
N ARG A 144 2.60 14.43 1.62
CA ARG A 144 3.01 13.16 1.00
C ARG A 144 4.33 13.28 0.24
N GLY A 145 5.17 14.28 0.55
CA GLY A 145 6.41 14.54 -0.19
C GLY A 145 7.42 13.38 -0.21
N ASP A 146 7.30 12.41 0.71
CA ASP A 146 8.12 11.21 0.77
C ASP A 146 7.44 9.95 0.17
N ALA A 147 6.26 10.09 -0.42
CA ALA A 147 5.60 9.01 -1.14
C ALA A 147 6.29 8.71 -2.48
N ALA A 148 6.11 7.50 -2.98
CA ALA A 148 6.62 7.12 -4.28
C ALA A 148 5.92 7.91 -5.39
N TRP A 149 6.65 8.16 -6.48
CA TRP A 149 6.16 8.86 -7.66
C TRP A 149 4.80 8.36 -8.16
N ILE A 150 4.55 7.03 -8.07
CA ILE A 150 3.30 6.42 -8.53
C ILE A 150 2.06 7.00 -7.82
N ILE A 151 2.17 7.35 -6.53
CA ILE A 151 1.07 7.95 -5.77
C ILE A 151 0.72 9.33 -6.31
N HIS A 152 1.74 10.14 -6.64
CA HIS A 152 1.56 11.47 -7.19
C HIS A 152 1.00 11.40 -8.61
N ALA A 153 1.54 10.51 -9.45
CA ALA A 153 1.11 10.32 -10.83
C ALA A 153 -0.36 9.85 -10.92
N LEU A 154 -0.74 8.86 -10.12
CA LEU A 154 -2.11 8.34 -10.10
C LEU A 154 -3.12 9.37 -9.60
N LYS A 155 -2.82 10.14 -8.54
CA LYS A 155 -3.73 11.19 -8.07
C LYS A 155 -3.91 12.29 -9.13
N TYR A 156 -2.83 12.69 -9.80
CA TYR A 156 -2.89 13.69 -10.86
C TYR A 156 -3.72 13.19 -12.05
N GLU A 157 -3.47 11.97 -12.54
CA GLU A 157 -4.12 11.44 -13.74
C GLU A 157 -5.56 10.99 -13.51
N LEU A 158 -5.86 10.31 -12.38
CA LEU A 158 -7.21 9.82 -12.09
C LEU A 158 -8.14 10.90 -11.55
N GLY A 159 -7.61 11.87 -10.79
CA GLY A 159 -8.38 12.98 -10.24
C GLY A 159 -8.48 14.17 -11.20
N VAL A 160 -7.45 15.02 -11.18
CA VAL A 160 -7.49 16.39 -11.76
C VAL A 160 -7.25 16.42 -13.29
N GLY A 161 -6.50 15.45 -13.83
CA GLY A 161 -5.93 15.56 -15.18
C GLY A 161 -6.73 14.92 -16.32
N SER A 162 -7.48 13.83 -16.08
CA SER A 162 -7.99 13.02 -17.21
C SER A 162 -9.37 12.36 -17.04
N ALA A 163 -9.78 11.95 -15.82
CA ALA A 163 -10.92 11.05 -15.66
C ALA A 163 -12.05 11.52 -14.73
N GLY A 164 -11.81 12.53 -13.87
CA GLY A 164 -12.83 13.05 -12.95
C GLY A 164 -13.32 12.02 -11.93
N ILE A 165 -12.47 11.05 -11.60
CA ILE A 165 -12.81 9.94 -10.71
C ILE A 165 -12.77 10.46 -9.27
N GLY A 166 -13.79 10.09 -8.48
CA GLY A 166 -13.87 10.43 -7.07
C GLY A 166 -12.72 9.81 -6.27
N GLU A 167 -12.32 10.45 -5.17
CA GLU A 167 -11.23 9.95 -4.33
C GLU A 167 -11.51 8.55 -3.76
N GLU A 168 -12.79 8.19 -3.58
CA GLU A 168 -13.22 6.86 -3.13
C GLU A 168 -12.92 5.77 -4.17
N ASP A 169 -13.20 6.02 -5.45
CA ASP A 169 -12.91 5.09 -6.54
C ASP A 169 -11.40 4.97 -6.79
N ILE A 170 -10.66 6.07 -6.63
CA ILE A 170 -9.18 6.06 -6.65
C ILE A 170 -8.65 5.20 -5.49
N ALA A 171 -9.24 5.31 -4.29
CA ALA A 171 -8.86 4.50 -3.14
C ALA A 171 -9.08 3.00 -3.40
N LEU A 172 -10.21 2.63 -4.00
CA LEU A 172 -10.52 1.26 -4.42
C LEU A 172 -9.53 0.75 -5.46
N PHE A 173 -9.15 1.59 -6.43
CA PHE A 173 -8.16 1.26 -7.45
C PHE A 173 -6.77 0.96 -6.83
N PHE A 174 -6.34 1.73 -5.82
CA PHE A 174 -5.09 1.48 -5.11
C PHE A 174 -5.09 0.18 -4.30
N PHE A 175 -6.24 -0.23 -3.77
CA PHE A 175 -6.37 -1.44 -2.95
C PHE A 175 -6.65 -2.71 -3.72
N GLY A 176 -7.19 -2.61 -4.95
CA GLY A 176 -7.44 -3.75 -5.81
C GLY A 176 -6.26 -4.73 -5.90
N PRO A 177 -5.02 -4.26 -6.18
CA PRO A 177 -3.84 -5.14 -6.26
C PRO A 177 -3.40 -5.75 -4.92
N PHE A 178 -3.84 -5.23 -3.78
CA PHE A 178 -3.58 -5.85 -2.47
C PHE A 178 -4.61 -6.93 -2.11
N TRP A 179 -5.63 -7.12 -2.96
CA TRP A 179 -6.78 -8.00 -2.77
C TRP A 179 -6.95 -9.05 -3.88
N ILE A 180 -6.15 -8.99 -4.95
CA ILE A 180 -6.19 -9.92 -6.10
C ILE A 180 -4.92 -10.76 -6.11
#